data_AF-S4MT60-F1
#
_entry.id   AF-S4MT60-F1
#
_cell.length_a   1.000
_cell.length_b   1.000
_cell.length_c   1.000
_cell.angle_alpha   90.00
_cell.angle_beta   90.00
_cell.angle_gamma   90.00
#
_symmetry.space_group_name_H-M   'P 1'
#
loop_
_entity.id
_entity.type
_entity.pdbx_description
1 polymer ?
#
loop_
_entity_poly.entity_id
_entity_poly.type
_entity_poly.pdbx_seq_one_letter_code
_entity_poly.pdbx_strand_id
1 'polypeptide(L)'
;MSGSDDLPVVRTLAELTELVERHQGLYVRWSRGPATDLRDVSSTDDLTGVSMPGLSANPLDVEDWWEDRPVRVWVARRLHDYAHLPHEKGPGVRAWVLAGKETSRGPDNEPLVTDARPMCWIDQQVIDEAKAEVSRQENPWGPLRRS
;
A
#
# COMPACT_ATOMS: atom_id res chain seq x y z
N MET A 1 -2.12 25.78 -2.35
CA MET A 1 -2.30 24.83 -1.24
C MET A 1 -3.72 24.30 -1.29
N SER A 2 -3.92 23.10 -1.83
CA SER A 2 -5.14 22.28 -1.70
C SER A 2 -4.97 21.16 -2.73
N GLY A 3 -5.12 19.90 -2.29
CA GLY A 3 -4.98 18.73 -3.14
C GLY A 3 -4.80 17.43 -2.36
N SER A 4 -3.99 17.40 -1.30
CA SER A 4 -3.76 16.16 -0.52
C SER A 4 -4.58 16.05 0.77
N ASP A 5 -4.94 17.17 1.40
CA ASP A 5 -5.75 17.17 2.64
C ASP A 5 -7.25 16.99 2.38
N ASP A 6 -7.69 17.18 1.13
CA ASP A 6 -9.09 16.98 0.69
C ASP A 6 -9.36 15.57 0.14
N LEU A 7 -8.37 14.66 0.20
CA LEU A 7 -8.60 13.29 -0.26
C LEU A 7 -9.61 12.59 0.64
N PRO A 8 -10.55 11.82 0.07
CA PRO A 8 -11.47 11.02 0.86
C PRO A 8 -10.69 10.04 1.74
N VAL A 9 -11.29 9.69 2.87
CA VAL A 9 -10.72 8.70 3.80
C VAL A 9 -11.58 7.45 3.74
N VAL A 10 -10.96 6.34 3.38
CA VAL A 10 -11.54 5.00 3.50
C VAL A 10 -11.44 4.57 4.96
N ARG A 11 -12.58 4.23 5.56
CA ARG A 11 -12.73 3.98 7.00
C ARG A 11 -12.95 2.51 7.34
N THR A 12 -13.33 1.70 6.37
CA THR A 12 -13.50 0.25 6.57
C THR A 12 -12.73 -0.57 5.55
N LEU A 13 -12.38 -1.81 5.90
CA LEU A 13 -11.78 -2.75 4.97
C LEU A 13 -12.74 -3.11 3.83
N ALA A 14 -14.06 -3.06 4.08
CA ALA A 14 -15.07 -3.27 3.04
C ALA A 14 -14.99 -2.17 1.96
N GLU A 15 -14.96 -0.90 2.36
CA GLU A 15 -14.80 0.22 1.42
C GLU A 15 -13.53 0.12 0.57
N LEU A 16 -12.40 -0.30 1.17
CA LEU A 16 -11.16 -0.51 0.43
C LEU A 16 -11.27 -1.69 -0.54
N THR A 17 -11.94 -2.77 -0.11
CA THR A 17 -12.20 -3.95 -0.96
C THR A 17 -13.00 -3.54 -2.19
N GLU A 18 -14.09 -2.79 -2.01
CA GLU A 18 -14.90 -2.29 -3.14
C GLU A 18 -14.10 -1.34 -4.05
N LEU A 19 -13.17 -0.56 -3.50
CA LEU A 19 -12.31 0.31 -4.31
C LEU A 19 -11.42 -0.51 -5.25
N VAL A 20 -10.84 -1.61 -4.74
CA VAL A 20 -10.01 -2.56 -5.49
C VAL A 20 -10.82 -3.36 -6.51
N GLU A 21 -12.05 -3.72 -6.20
CA GLU A 21 -12.91 -4.41 -7.18
C GLU A 21 -13.34 -3.50 -8.35
N ARG A 22 -13.45 -2.20 -8.11
CA ARG A 22 -13.91 -1.23 -9.13
C ARG A 22 -12.79 -0.66 -10.02
N HIS A 23 -11.53 -0.80 -9.63
CA HIS A 23 -10.41 -0.19 -10.33
C HIS A 23 -9.23 -1.14 -10.45
N GLN A 24 -8.45 -0.97 -11.51
CA GLN A 24 -7.15 -1.63 -11.70
C GLN A 24 -6.04 -0.59 -11.64
N GLY A 25 -4.80 -1.05 -11.51
CA GLY A 25 -3.61 -0.24 -11.36
C GLY A 25 -3.56 0.49 -10.03
N LEU A 26 -4.11 -0.10 -8.97
CA LEU A 26 -4.09 0.47 -7.62
C LEU A 26 -2.89 0.00 -6.82
N TYR A 27 -2.33 0.92 -6.04
CA TYR A 27 -1.23 0.68 -5.13
C TYR A 27 -1.52 1.32 -3.77
N VAL A 28 -0.94 0.75 -2.71
CA VAL A 28 -0.87 1.36 -1.39
C VAL A 28 0.55 1.83 -1.11
N ARG A 29 0.68 3.08 -0.67
CA ARG A 29 1.95 3.68 -0.27
C ARG A 29 1.91 4.14 1.17
N TRP A 30 3.02 3.94 1.86
CA TRP A 30 3.25 4.42 3.23
C TRP A 30 4.28 5.54 3.19
N SER A 31 3.86 6.75 3.58
CA SER A 31 4.71 7.95 3.48
C SER A 31 4.11 9.11 4.29
N ARG A 32 4.75 10.28 4.26
CA ARG A 32 4.18 11.53 4.81
C ARG A 32 3.04 12.10 3.96
N GLY A 33 2.75 11.49 2.81
CA GLY A 33 1.55 11.76 2.04
C GLY A 33 1.79 12.32 0.64
N PRO A 34 0.71 12.39 -0.15
CA PRO A 34 0.75 12.81 -1.55
C PRO A 34 1.38 14.19 -1.77
N ALA A 35 1.10 15.18 -0.91
CA ALA A 35 1.66 16.52 -1.08
C ALA A 35 3.18 16.58 -0.91
N THR A 36 3.78 15.58 -0.25
CA THR A 36 5.24 15.45 -0.14
C THR A 36 5.75 14.67 -1.34
N ASP A 37 5.18 13.49 -1.60
CA ASP A 37 5.65 12.56 -2.62
C ASP A 37 5.46 13.05 -4.06
N LEU A 38 4.46 13.89 -4.33
CA LEU A 38 4.21 14.39 -5.68
C LEU A 38 5.01 15.65 -6.03
N ARG A 39 5.74 16.24 -5.08
CA ARG A 39 6.67 17.35 -5.38
C ARG A 39 7.91 16.85 -6.10
N ASP A 40 8.34 15.65 -5.76
CA ASP A 40 9.47 14.95 -6.36
C ASP A 40 9.12 13.46 -6.37
N VAL A 41 8.68 12.95 -7.53
CA VAL A 41 8.17 11.59 -7.71
C VAL A 41 9.32 10.60 -7.69
N SER A 42 9.86 10.36 -6.51
CA SER A 42 10.96 9.43 -6.26
C SER A 42 10.82 8.77 -4.89
N SER A 43 11.57 7.69 -4.71
CA SER A 43 11.78 7.05 -3.42
C SER A 43 13.28 6.88 -3.20
N THR A 44 13.68 6.68 -1.97
CA THR A 44 15.09 6.50 -1.62
C THR A 44 15.31 5.05 -1.26
N ASP A 45 16.34 4.43 -1.84
CA ASP A 45 16.85 3.16 -1.33
C ASP A 45 17.45 3.40 0.05
N ASP A 46 16.85 2.83 1.09
CA ASP A 46 17.25 3.04 2.48
C ASP A 46 18.68 2.50 2.76
N LEU A 47 19.20 1.55 1.96
CA LEU A 47 20.55 1.02 2.11
C LEU A 47 21.63 1.95 1.52
N THR A 48 21.40 2.47 0.30
CA THR A 48 22.43 3.23 -0.44
C THR A 48 22.18 4.74 -0.48
N GLY A 49 20.98 5.19 -0.14
CA GLY A 49 20.55 6.58 -0.30
C GLY A 49 20.26 7.00 -1.74
N VAL A 50 20.35 6.08 -2.71
CA VAL A 50 20.12 6.38 -4.13
C VAL A 50 18.64 6.70 -4.38
N SER A 51 18.39 7.72 -5.20
CA SER A 51 17.05 8.04 -5.67
C SER A 51 16.58 7.02 -6.71
N MET A 52 15.41 6.45 -6.47
CA MET A 52 14.74 5.47 -7.32
C MET A 52 13.74 6.17 -8.25
N PRO A 53 13.59 5.71 -9.51
CA PRO A 53 12.74 6.35 -10.52
C PRO A 53 11.25 6.01 -10.31
N GLY A 54 10.66 6.55 -9.24
CA GLY A 54 9.24 6.43 -8.95
C GLY A 54 8.93 6.27 -7.46
N LEU A 55 7.64 6.18 -7.14
CA LEU A 55 7.15 5.92 -5.79
C LEU A 55 7.13 4.43 -5.52
N SER A 56 7.97 3.97 -4.58
CA SER A 56 7.87 2.63 -3.99
C SER A 56 6.49 2.46 -3.33
N ALA A 57 5.72 1.48 -3.82
CA ALA A 57 4.35 1.22 -3.39
C ALA A 57 3.98 -0.25 -3.63
N ASN A 58 3.02 -0.77 -2.86
CA ASN A 58 2.62 -2.16 -2.95
C ASN A 58 1.35 -2.30 -3.79
N PRO A 59 1.29 -3.28 -4.72
CA PRO A 59 0.12 -3.46 -5.57
C PRO A 59 -1.09 -3.91 -4.73
N LEU A 60 -2.24 -3.34 -5.02
CA LEU A 60 -3.54 -3.73 -4.47
C LEU A 60 -4.34 -4.60 -5.46
N ASP A 61 -4.03 -4.53 -6.75
CA ASP A 61 -4.64 -5.38 -7.77
C ASP A 61 -4.56 -6.86 -7.38
N VAL A 62 -5.64 -7.60 -7.61
CA VAL A 62 -5.72 -9.03 -7.33
C VAL A 62 -5.06 -9.79 -8.48
N GLU A 63 -4.18 -10.73 -8.14
CA GLU A 63 -3.49 -11.56 -9.12
C GLU A 63 -4.36 -12.75 -9.56
N ASP A 64 -4.20 -13.19 -10.82
CA ASP A 64 -5.01 -14.27 -11.41
C ASP A 64 -4.96 -15.59 -10.62
N TRP A 65 -3.81 -15.92 -10.01
CA TRP A 65 -3.64 -17.14 -9.20
C TRP A 65 -4.42 -17.09 -7.86
N TRP A 66 -4.96 -15.93 -7.49
CA TRP A 66 -5.84 -15.80 -6.34
C TRP A 66 -7.19 -16.51 -6.58
N GLU A 67 -7.56 -16.73 -7.85
CA GLU A 67 -8.78 -17.45 -8.27
C GLU A 67 -10.03 -16.89 -7.57
N ASP A 68 -10.93 -17.76 -7.10
CA ASP A 68 -12.20 -17.38 -6.48
C ASP A 68 -12.08 -17.04 -4.98
N ARG A 69 -10.87 -16.78 -4.47
CA ARG A 69 -10.65 -16.45 -3.06
C ARG A 69 -11.13 -15.02 -2.76
N PRO A 70 -11.57 -14.72 -1.52
CA PRO A 70 -12.12 -13.41 -1.20
C PRO A 70 -11.12 -12.26 -1.42
N VAL A 71 -11.52 -11.23 -2.17
CA VAL A 71 -10.74 -9.99 -2.38
C VAL A 71 -10.45 -9.30 -1.05
N ARG A 72 -11.39 -9.34 -0.10
CA ARG A 72 -11.21 -8.81 1.26
C ARG A 72 -9.96 -9.37 1.95
N VAL A 73 -9.67 -10.67 1.79
CA VAL A 73 -8.49 -11.31 2.39
C VAL A 73 -7.21 -10.89 1.66
N TRP A 74 -7.27 -10.72 0.34
CA TRP A 74 -6.17 -10.16 -0.46
C TRP A 74 -5.78 -8.77 0.02
N VAL A 75 -6.75 -7.86 0.08
CA VAL A 75 -6.55 -6.47 0.52
C VAL A 75 -6.03 -6.42 1.95
N ALA A 76 -6.61 -7.22 2.86
CA ALA A 76 -6.13 -7.32 4.23
C ALA A 76 -4.65 -7.73 4.31
N ARG A 77 -4.24 -8.73 3.53
CA ARG A 77 -2.84 -9.18 3.46
C ARG A 77 -1.91 -8.06 3.00
N ARG A 78 -2.28 -7.33 1.94
CA ARG A 78 -1.47 -6.21 1.40
C ARG A 78 -1.28 -5.07 2.41
N LEU A 79 -2.28 -4.79 3.25
CA LEU A 79 -2.13 -3.82 4.33
C LEU A 79 -1.32 -4.36 5.51
N HIS A 80 -1.59 -5.61 5.91
CA HIS A 80 -0.95 -6.25 7.05
C HIS A 80 0.57 -6.35 6.87
N ASP A 81 1.03 -6.80 5.70
CA ASP A 81 2.45 -7.05 5.42
C ASP A 81 3.32 -5.79 5.63
N TYR A 82 2.74 -4.59 5.54
CA TYR A 82 3.46 -3.32 5.63
C TYR A 82 2.99 -2.41 6.77
N ALA A 83 2.14 -2.91 7.66
CA ALA A 83 1.62 -2.14 8.80
C ALA A 83 2.70 -1.75 9.83
N HIS A 84 3.91 -2.29 9.71
CA HIS A 84 5.08 -1.97 10.52
C HIS A 84 5.79 -0.67 10.09
N LEU A 85 5.60 -0.23 8.83
CA LEU A 85 6.34 0.91 8.26
C LEU A 85 6.19 2.24 9.01
N PRO A 86 5.03 2.60 9.61
CA PRO A 86 4.95 3.82 10.43
C PRO A 86 5.90 3.81 11.63
N HIS A 87 6.19 2.63 12.19
CA HIS A 87 7.12 2.50 13.31
C HIS A 87 8.58 2.70 12.87
N GLU A 88 8.94 2.21 11.68
CA GLU A 88 10.30 2.26 11.15
C GLU A 88 10.64 3.60 10.49
N LYS A 89 9.72 4.15 9.69
CA LYS A 89 9.92 5.38 8.90
C LYS A 89 9.58 6.66 9.67
N GLY A 90 9.04 6.53 10.87
CA GLY A 90 8.84 7.61 11.82
C GLY A 90 7.50 8.36 11.70
N PRO A 91 7.34 9.44 12.49
CA PRO A 91 6.05 10.10 12.66
C PRO A 91 5.53 10.73 11.37
N GLY A 92 4.20 10.69 11.21
CA GLY A 92 3.49 11.22 10.04
C GLY A 92 3.40 10.25 8.86
N VAL A 93 4.04 9.08 8.94
CA VAL A 93 3.90 8.03 7.92
C VAL A 93 2.53 7.37 8.04
N ARG A 94 1.75 7.44 6.97
CA ARG A 94 0.39 6.89 6.87
C ARG A 94 0.18 6.22 5.52
N ALA A 95 -0.74 5.26 5.49
CA ALA A 95 -1.14 4.56 4.27
C ALA A 95 -2.11 5.41 3.43
N TRP A 96 -1.88 5.46 2.13
CA TRP A 96 -2.79 6.05 1.15
C TRP A 96 -2.78 5.26 -0.16
N VAL A 97 -3.87 5.34 -0.90
CA VAL A 97 -4.05 4.65 -2.19
C VAL A 97 -3.72 5.60 -3.32
N LEU A 98 -2.98 5.09 -4.31
CA LEU A 98 -2.73 5.76 -5.58
C LEU A 98 -3.07 4.84 -6.76
N ALA A 99 -3.50 5.44 -7.86
CA ALA A 99 -3.44 4.82 -9.17
C ALA A 99 -2.15 5.27 -9.88
N GLY A 100 -1.60 4.46 -10.77
CA GLY A 100 -0.42 4.85 -11.54
C GLY A 100 0.10 3.74 -12.44
N LYS A 101 1.34 3.88 -12.88
CA LYS A 101 2.03 2.92 -13.75
C LYS A 101 3.33 2.45 -13.12
N GLU A 102 3.48 1.13 -12.97
CA GLU A 102 4.79 0.53 -12.66
C GLU A 102 5.76 0.72 -13.83
N THR A 103 6.92 1.30 -13.56
CA THR A 103 7.98 1.51 -14.56
C THR A 103 9.29 0.81 -14.24
N SER A 104 9.49 0.41 -12.98
CA SER A 104 10.67 -0.30 -12.52
C SER A 104 10.35 -1.01 -11.20
N ARG A 105 11.32 -1.72 -10.64
CA ARG A 105 11.23 -2.34 -9.31
C ARG A 105 12.38 -1.90 -8.42
N GLY A 106 12.09 -1.75 -7.13
CA GLY A 106 13.05 -1.44 -6.08
C GLY A 106 13.84 -2.68 -5.63
N PRO A 107 14.76 -2.51 -4.66
CA PRO A 107 15.65 -3.56 -4.18
C PRO A 107 14.91 -4.73 -3.51
N ASP A 108 13.72 -4.49 -2.95
CA ASP A 108 12.87 -5.51 -2.34
C ASP A 108 11.83 -6.08 -3.34
N ASN A 109 12.05 -5.82 -4.64
CA ASN A 109 11.20 -6.19 -5.77
C ASN A 109 9.83 -5.49 -5.76
N GLU A 110 9.69 -4.41 -4.99
CA GLU A 110 8.46 -3.63 -4.92
C GLU A 110 8.31 -2.71 -6.15
N PRO A 111 7.09 -2.52 -6.68
CA PRO A 111 6.85 -1.61 -7.80
C PRO A 111 7.31 -0.17 -7.51
N LEU A 112 7.98 0.43 -8.50
CA LEU A 112 8.21 1.87 -8.58
C LEU A 112 7.18 2.48 -9.52
N VAL A 113 6.28 3.27 -8.94
CA VAL A 113 5.09 3.80 -9.61
C VAL A 113 5.33 5.25 -10.06
N THR A 114 5.04 5.53 -11.32
CA THR A 114 5.01 6.87 -11.92
C THR A 114 3.57 7.22 -12.33
N ASP A 115 3.35 8.45 -12.81
CA ASP A 115 2.02 8.97 -13.15
C ASP A 115 1.02 8.83 -11.97
N ALA A 116 1.54 9.00 -10.75
CA ALA A 116 0.82 8.73 -9.53
C ALA A 116 -0.34 9.71 -9.33
N ARG A 117 -1.56 9.16 -9.27
CA ARG A 117 -2.79 9.88 -8.95
C ARG A 117 -3.30 9.42 -7.57
N PRO A 118 -3.27 10.30 -6.55
CA PRO A 118 -3.80 9.98 -5.24
C PRO A 118 -5.32 9.77 -5.30
N MET A 119 -5.78 8.72 -4.62
CA MET A 119 -7.20 8.33 -4.59
C MET A 119 -7.82 8.62 -3.24
N CYS A 120 -7.23 8.10 -2.16
CA CYS A 120 -7.76 8.24 -0.81
C CYS A 120 -6.71 7.98 0.26
N TRP A 121 -6.94 8.51 1.45
CA TRP A 121 -6.27 8.06 2.67
C TRP A 121 -6.90 6.76 3.20
N ILE A 122 -6.13 5.98 3.93
CA ILE A 122 -6.61 4.81 4.66
C ILE A 122 -6.62 5.16 6.15
N ASP A 123 -7.78 5.01 6.80
CA ASP A 123 -7.92 5.20 8.24
C ASP A 123 -7.18 4.09 9.01
N GLN A 124 -6.71 4.40 10.21
CA GLN A 124 -6.04 3.42 11.07
C GLN A 124 -6.97 2.23 11.39
N GLN A 125 -8.28 2.46 11.51
CA GLN A 125 -9.24 1.38 11.73
C GLN A 125 -9.19 0.30 10.64
N VAL A 126 -8.94 0.68 9.38
CA VAL A 126 -8.83 -0.28 8.26
C VAL A 126 -7.63 -1.21 8.45
N ILE A 127 -6.53 -0.67 8.97
CA ILE A 127 -5.32 -1.46 9.27
C ILE A 127 -5.61 -2.48 10.39
N ASP A 128 -6.40 -2.10 11.38
CA ASP A 128 -6.78 -2.99 12.48
C ASP A 128 -7.77 -4.08 12.02
N GLU A 129 -8.73 -3.73 11.16
CA GLU A 129 -9.62 -4.70 10.49
C GLU A 129 -8.83 -5.69 9.63
N ALA A 130 -7.81 -5.21 8.90
CA ALA A 130 -6.92 -6.04 8.09
C ALA A 130 -6.12 -7.05 8.93
N LYS A 131 -5.54 -6.61 10.06
CA LYS A 131 -4.85 -7.50 11.01
C LYS A 131 -5.77 -8.59 11.56
N ALA A 132 -7.00 -8.22 11.90
CA ALA A 132 -8.00 -9.17 12.38
C ALA A 132 -8.41 -10.17 11.29
N GLU A 133 -8.56 -9.72 10.03
CA GLU A 133 -8.88 -10.57 8.88
C GLU A 133 -7.78 -11.59 8.58
N VAL A 134 -6.51 -11.17 8.60
CA VAL A 134 -5.36 -12.06 8.41
C VAL A 134 -5.25 -13.08 9.54
N SER A 135 -5.48 -12.65 10.79
CA SER A 135 -5.40 -13.52 11.97
C SER A 135 -6.50 -14.59 12.03
N ARG A 136 -7.61 -14.41 11.30
CA ARG A 136 -8.68 -15.40 11.16
C ARG A 136 -8.34 -16.53 10.17
N GLN A 137 -7.30 -16.39 9.37
CA GLN A 137 -6.96 -17.39 8.36
C GLN A 137 -6.31 -18.61 9.04
N GLU A 138 -6.93 -19.79 8.85
CA GLU A 138 -6.64 -21.03 9.60
C GLU A 138 -5.39 -21.78 9.12
N ASN A 139 -4.90 -21.49 7.91
CA ASN A 139 -3.70 -22.14 7.42
C ASN A 139 -2.49 -21.66 8.21
N PRO A 140 -1.62 -22.57 8.72
CA PRO A 140 -0.40 -22.17 9.37
C PRO A 140 0.38 -21.28 8.41
N TRP A 141 0.46 -20.00 8.75
CA TRP A 141 1.48 -19.14 8.18
C TRP A 141 2.80 -19.76 8.61
N GLY A 142 3.46 -20.44 7.66
CA GLY A 142 4.80 -20.94 7.88
C GLY A 142 5.65 -19.77 8.36
N PRO A 143 6.43 -19.92 9.45
CA PRO A 143 7.24 -18.81 9.92
C PRO A 143 8.19 -18.41 8.78
N LEU A 144 8.26 -17.12 8.48
CA LEU A 144 9.37 -16.52 7.73
C LEU A 144 10.64 -16.64 8.58
N ARG A 145 11.10 -17.88 8.85
CA ARG A 145 12.45 -18.15 9.31
C ARG A 145 13.37 -17.94 8.11
N ARG A 146 13.66 -16.67 7.81
CA ARG A 146 14.84 -16.32 7.03
C ARG A 146 16.00 -16.34 8.03
N SER A 147 16.63 -17.51 8.16
CA SER A 147 17.93 -17.65 8.82
C SER A 147 19.03 -17.04 7.96
#